data_AF-A0A7R9AUW0-F1
#
_entry.id   AF-A0A7R9AUW0-F1
#
_cell.length_a   1.000
_cell.length_b   1.000
_cell.length_c   1.000
_cell.angle_alpha   90.00
_cell.angle_beta   90.00
_cell.angle_gamma   90.00
#
_symmetry.space_group_name_H-M   'P 1'
#
loop_
_entity.id
_entity.type
_entity.pdbx_description
1 polymer ?
#
loop_
_entity_poly.entity_id
_entity_poly.type
_entity_poly.pdbx_seq_one_letter_code
_entity_poly.pdbx_strand_id
1 'polypeptide(L)'
;MALLCFWLQYFNKEEFIYAHDPEKKCKTGDIVLIQELPKKMTRLISHMVKHVVYPIGDITDPLTGKKVVVGKYRQMYSIILEIFFEEISKVTTFCILSRDEVAEANKLYGESENAFKYDDAPDRGWQEDKKDFTHRESYIKYHEFPDDDQPYAV
;
A
#
# COMPACT_ATOMS: atom_id res chain seq x y z
N MET A 1 -0.90 -20.48 11.97
CA MET A 1 -1.66 -20.47 13.25
C MET A 1 -0.94 -21.36 14.25
N ALA A 2 -0.66 -20.84 15.45
CA ALA A 2 -0.21 -21.69 16.57
C ALA A 2 -1.39 -22.03 17.45
N LEU A 3 -1.55 -23.30 17.81
CA LEU A 3 -2.38 -23.67 18.94
C LEU A 3 -1.48 -23.75 20.18
N LEU A 4 -1.71 -22.87 21.16
CA LEU A 4 -1.04 -22.96 22.45
C LEU A 4 -1.87 -23.92 23.31
N CYS A 5 -1.42 -25.18 23.36
CA CYS A 5 -2.14 -26.31 23.96
C CYS A 5 -2.54 -26.06 25.43
N PHE A 6 -1.81 -25.20 26.14
CA PHE A 6 -2.06 -24.88 27.54
C PHE A 6 -3.30 -24.00 27.79
N TRP A 7 -3.73 -23.21 26.78
CA TRP A 7 -4.85 -22.27 26.90
C TRP A 7 -5.99 -22.54 25.90
N LEU A 8 -5.85 -23.57 25.04
CA LEU A 8 -6.79 -23.87 23.95
C LEU A 8 -7.15 -22.63 23.10
N GLN A 9 -6.17 -21.74 22.91
CA GLN A 9 -6.32 -20.48 22.17
C GLN A 9 -5.40 -20.45 20.96
N TYR A 10 -5.91 -19.88 19.87
CA TYR A 10 -5.14 -19.64 18.65
C TYR A 10 -4.49 -18.27 18.68
N PHE A 11 -3.20 -18.22 18.42
CA PHE A 11 -2.45 -16.99 18.25
C PHE A 11 -1.97 -16.86 16.81
N ASN A 12 -1.93 -15.60 16.35
CA ASN A 12 -1.33 -15.25 15.07
C ASN A 12 0.18 -15.52 15.16
N LYS A 13 0.69 -16.23 14.16
CA LYS A 13 2.12 -16.42 13.94
C LYS A 13 2.48 -15.66 12.68
N GLU A 14 3.45 -14.79 12.79
CA GLU A 14 3.98 -14.01 11.69
C GLU A 14 5.28 -14.65 11.23
N GLU A 15 5.40 -14.93 9.93
CA GLU A 15 6.59 -15.51 9.32
C GLU A 15 7.02 -14.64 8.15
N PHE A 16 8.31 -14.38 8.03
CA PHE A 16 8.87 -13.56 6.97
C PHE A 16 9.29 -14.44 5.79
N ILE A 17 8.72 -14.17 4.60
CA ILE A 17 8.97 -14.92 3.37
C ILE A 17 9.45 -13.94 2.30
N TYR A 18 10.50 -14.32 1.57
CA TYR A 18 10.98 -13.57 0.41
C TYR A 18 10.26 -14.04 -0.86
N ALA A 19 9.66 -13.08 -1.56
CA ALA A 19 8.97 -13.29 -2.82
C ALA A 19 9.65 -12.52 -3.96
N HIS A 20 9.67 -13.12 -5.15
CA HIS A 20 10.16 -12.47 -6.36
C HIS A 20 9.08 -11.57 -6.97
N ASP A 21 9.41 -10.29 -7.19
CA ASP A 21 8.58 -9.30 -7.89
C ASP A 21 9.43 -8.60 -8.97
N PRO A 22 9.32 -8.99 -10.26
CA PRO A 22 10.10 -8.38 -11.33
C PRO A 22 9.59 -6.99 -11.75
N GLU A 23 8.30 -6.69 -11.53
CA GLU A 23 7.66 -5.45 -11.99
C GLU A 23 7.66 -4.35 -10.91
N LYS A 24 8.12 -4.66 -9.69
CA LYS A 24 8.13 -3.75 -8.53
C LYS A 24 6.77 -3.07 -8.30
N LYS A 25 5.68 -3.85 -8.38
CA LYS A 25 4.32 -3.32 -8.22
C LYS A 25 3.93 -3.13 -6.75
N CYS A 26 4.53 -3.92 -5.84
CA CYS A 26 4.08 -4.03 -4.46
C CYS A 26 4.68 -2.99 -3.53
N LYS A 27 3.89 -2.13 -2.91
CA LYS A 27 4.43 -1.10 -2.01
C LYS A 27 4.32 -1.53 -0.54
N THR A 28 5.04 -0.85 0.35
CA THR A 28 5.01 -1.18 1.79
C THR A 28 3.59 -1.02 2.35
N GLY A 29 3.10 -2.04 3.05
CA GLY A 29 1.78 -2.06 3.68
C GLY A 29 0.67 -2.63 2.79
N ASP A 30 0.98 -3.04 1.56
CA ASP A 30 0.01 -3.71 0.69
C ASP A 30 -0.21 -5.17 1.12
N ILE A 31 -1.44 -5.66 0.91
CA ILE A 31 -1.77 -7.07 1.09
C ILE A 31 -1.63 -7.75 -0.27
N VAL A 32 -0.67 -8.68 -0.36
CA VAL A 32 -0.28 -9.34 -1.61
C VAL A 32 -0.59 -10.83 -1.59
N LEU A 33 -0.95 -11.37 -2.76
CA LEU A 33 -1.08 -12.80 -2.96
C LEU A 33 0.23 -13.37 -3.50
N ILE A 34 0.74 -14.38 -2.83
CA ILE A 34 2.03 -15.00 -3.12
C ILE A 34 1.80 -16.44 -3.58
N GLN A 35 2.59 -16.91 -4.55
CA GLN A 35 2.55 -18.27 -5.10
C GLN A 35 3.91 -18.94 -4.96
N GLU A 36 3.95 -20.21 -4.54
CA GLU A 36 5.18 -20.98 -4.47
C GLU A 36 5.72 -21.29 -5.87
N LEU A 37 7.05 -21.16 -6.04
CA LEU A 37 7.72 -21.49 -7.29
C LEU A 37 7.98 -22.99 -7.37
N PRO A 38 7.85 -23.63 -8.56
CA PRO A 38 8.14 -25.06 -8.72
C PRO A 38 9.62 -25.39 -8.43
N LYS A 39 10.50 -24.40 -8.59
CA LYS A 39 11.92 -24.47 -8.28
C LYS A 39 12.35 -23.18 -7.58
N LYS A 40 12.98 -23.30 -6.41
CA LYS A 40 13.56 -22.16 -5.69
C LYS A 40 14.66 -21.51 -6.56
N MET A 41 14.52 -20.22 -6.85
CA MET A 41 15.45 -19.46 -7.69
C MET A 41 16.78 -19.23 -6.96
N THR A 42 16.71 -18.89 -5.66
CA THR A 42 17.86 -18.70 -4.77
C THR A 42 17.59 -19.40 -3.43
N ARG A 43 18.53 -19.32 -2.48
CA ARG A 43 18.36 -19.90 -1.13
C ARG A 43 17.16 -19.34 -0.37
N LEU A 44 16.91 -18.04 -0.50
CA LEU A 44 15.89 -17.30 0.26
C LEU A 44 14.59 -17.12 -0.52
N ILE A 45 14.68 -16.94 -1.84
CA ILE A 45 13.53 -16.65 -2.69
C ILE A 45 12.83 -17.96 -3.04
N SER A 46 11.71 -18.20 -2.35
CA SER A 46 10.89 -19.41 -2.46
C SER A 46 9.60 -19.18 -3.23
N HIS A 47 9.08 -17.96 -3.19
CA HIS A 47 7.79 -17.64 -3.76
C HIS A 47 7.88 -16.51 -4.80
N MET A 48 6.81 -16.31 -5.56
CA MET A 48 6.61 -15.22 -6.52
C MET A 48 5.35 -14.46 -6.16
N VAL A 49 5.36 -13.13 -6.34
CA VAL A 49 4.14 -12.33 -6.17
C VAL A 49 3.24 -12.52 -7.38
N LYS A 50 1.98 -12.89 -7.15
CA LYS A 50 0.98 -13.08 -8.22
C LYS A 50 0.28 -11.78 -8.57
N HIS A 51 -0.24 -11.06 -7.58
CA HIS A 51 -0.80 -9.72 -7.72
C HIS A 51 -1.05 -9.09 -6.34
N VAL A 52 -1.20 -7.77 -6.32
CA VAL A 52 -1.62 -6.99 -5.15
C VAL A 52 -3.13 -7.11 -4.99
N VAL A 53 -3.60 -7.60 -3.85
CA VAL A 53 -5.04 -7.77 -3.57
C VAL A 53 -5.62 -6.48 -3.02
N TYR A 54 -4.99 -5.93 -1.99
CA TYR A 54 -5.42 -4.68 -1.37
C TYR A 54 -4.25 -3.70 -1.31
N PRO A 55 -4.22 -2.71 -2.21
CA PRO A 55 -3.27 -1.61 -2.11
C PRO A 55 -3.66 -0.71 -0.94
N ILE A 56 -2.67 -0.21 -0.20
CA ILE A 56 -2.92 0.73 0.89
C ILE A 56 -3.49 2.04 0.33
N GLY A 57 -4.62 2.49 0.88
CA GLY A 57 -5.29 3.74 0.50
C GLY A 57 -6.37 3.62 -0.58
N ASP A 58 -6.26 2.64 -1.49
CA ASP A 58 -7.19 2.45 -2.61
C ASP A 58 -7.89 1.08 -2.58
N ILE A 59 -8.42 0.71 -1.41
CA ILE A 59 -9.08 -0.58 -1.20
C ILE A 59 -10.39 -0.63 -2.00
N THR A 60 -10.52 -1.69 -2.80
CA THR A 60 -11.76 -2.04 -3.50
C THR A 60 -12.44 -3.19 -2.78
N ASP A 61 -13.73 -3.07 -2.50
CA ASP A 61 -14.52 -4.19 -1.97
C ASP A 61 -14.63 -5.30 -3.03
N PRO A 62 -14.24 -6.56 -2.73
CA PRO A 62 -14.31 -7.66 -3.68
C PRO A 62 -15.74 -8.04 -4.08
N LEU A 63 -16.76 -7.72 -3.27
CA LEU A 63 -18.15 -8.07 -3.59
C LEU A 63 -18.79 -7.08 -4.56
N THR A 64 -18.60 -5.78 -4.33
CA THR A 64 -19.25 -4.73 -5.11
C THR A 64 -18.36 -4.04 -6.14
N GLY A 65 -17.04 -4.21 -6.06
CA GLY A 65 -16.08 -3.50 -6.92
C GLY A 65 -15.97 -2.00 -6.61
N LYS A 66 -16.62 -1.51 -5.55
CA LYS A 66 -16.60 -0.10 -5.16
C LYS A 66 -15.44 0.19 -4.22
N LYS A 67 -14.94 1.42 -4.27
CA LYS A 67 -13.90 1.89 -3.34
C LYS A 67 -14.48 2.15 -1.95
N VAL A 68 -13.76 1.73 -0.93
CA VAL A 68 -14.17 1.81 0.48
C VAL A 68 -13.12 2.50 1.34
N VAL A 69 -13.57 3.22 2.37
CA VAL A 69 -12.69 3.86 3.36
C VAL A 69 -13.17 3.49 4.75
N VAL A 70 -12.31 2.84 5.55
CA VAL A 70 -12.48 2.49 6.98
C VAL A 70 -13.71 1.62 7.34
N GLY A 71 -14.67 1.45 6.42
CA GLY A 71 -15.90 0.67 6.60
C GLY A 71 -17.12 1.22 5.83
N LYS A 72 -16.99 2.34 5.11
CA LYS A 72 -18.07 2.92 4.30
C LYS A 72 -17.68 2.99 2.83
N TYR A 73 -18.66 2.82 1.94
CA TYR A 73 -18.48 3.07 0.52
C TYR A 73 -18.22 4.55 0.27
N ARG A 74 -17.24 4.85 -0.58
CA ARG A 74 -16.89 6.22 -0.94
C ARG A 74 -18.09 6.99 -1.52
N GLN A 75 -18.90 6.32 -2.33
CA GLN A 75 -20.13 6.86 -2.93
C GLN A 75 -21.20 7.26 -1.91
N MET A 76 -21.23 6.63 -0.73
CA MET A 76 -22.26 6.95 0.29
C MET A 76 -22.06 8.34 0.90
N TYR A 77 -20.82 8.83 0.92
CA TYR A 77 -20.51 10.19 1.41
C TYR A 77 -21.06 11.27 0.49
N SER A 78 -21.10 11.03 -0.82
CA SER A 78 -21.65 11.95 -1.82
C SER A 78 -23.14 12.21 -1.60
N ILE A 79 -23.92 11.12 -1.41
CA ILE A 79 -25.37 11.20 -1.20
C ILE A 79 -25.73 11.91 0.12
N ILE A 80 -24.95 11.70 1.18
CA ILE A 80 -25.18 12.36 2.47
C ILE A 80 -24.93 13.87 2.36
N LEU A 81 -23.99 14.30 1.52
CA LEU A 81 -23.70 15.71 1.29
C LEU A 81 -24.79 16.41 0.47
N GLU A 82 -25.37 15.75 -0.54
CA GLU A 82 -26.49 16.32 -1.30
C GLU A 82 -27.74 16.54 -0.44
N ILE A 83 -28.02 15.63 0.50
CA ILE A 83 -29.18 15.71 1.40
C ILE A 83 -29.00 16.81 2.48
N PHE A 84 -27.76 17.13 2.85
CA PHE A 84 -27.47 18.14 3.88
C PHE A 84 -27.25 19.57 3.32
N PHE A 85 -27.39 19.78 2.00
CA PHE A 85 -27.03 21.05 1.35
C PHE A 85 -28.09 22.16 1.44
N GLU A 86 -29.23 21.96 2.11
CA GLU A 86 -30.21 23.03 2.36
C GLU A 86 -30.00 23.79 3.68
N GLU A 87 -29.23 23.27 4.64
CA GLU A 87 -28.99 23.98 5.91
C GLU A 87 -27.53 23.92 6.36
N ILE A 88 -26.93 25.12 6.43
CA ILE A 88 -25.74 25.53 7.19
C ILE A 88 -24.44 25.63 6.40
N SER A 89 -24.14 26.88 6.04
CA SER A 89 -22.82 27.39 5.73
C SER A 89 -21.82 27.16 6.88
N LYS A 90 -20.61 26.71 6.56
CA LYS A 90 -19.35 26.93 7.33
C LYS A 90 -19.10 26.13 8.61
N VAL A 91 -19.64 24.91 8.77
CA VAL A 91 -19.13 23.98 9.79
C VAL A 91 -18.45 22.80 9.10
N THR A 92 -17.16 22.98 8.86
CA THR A 92 -16.13 21.93 8.92
C THR A 92 -16.61 20.49 8.76
N THR A 93 -17.06 20.12 7.57
CA THR A 93 -17.15 18.70 7.21
C THR A 93 -15.91 18.40 6.40
N PHE A 94 -14.89 17.87 7.07
CA PHE A 94 -13.77 17.16 6.47
C PHE A 94 -14.33 15.86 5.86
N CYS A 95 -15.17 16.02 4.84
CA CYS A 95 -15.92 14.93 4.23
C CYS A 95 -15.05 14.34 3.13
N ILE A 96 -14.91 13.02 3.19
CA ILE A 96 -14.13 12.17 2.30
C ILE A 96 -14.84 12.16 0.94
N LEU A 97 -14.67 13.22 0.16
CA LEU A 97 -15.14 13.29 -1.21
C LEU A 97 -14.33 12.34 -2.08
N SER A 98 -14.97 11.73 -3.08
CA SER A 98 -14.23 11.00 -4.09
C SER A 98 -13.38 11.94 -4.96
N ARG A 99 -12.26 11.45 -5.50
CA ARG A 99 -11.35 12.29 -6.31
C ARG A 99 -12.10 12.88 -7.51
N ASP A 100 -13.03 12.10 -8.06
CA ASP A 100 -13.89 12.48 -9.17
C ASP A 100 -14.92 13.54 -8.74
N GLU A 101 -15.52 13.40 -7.56
CA GLU A 101 -16.47 14.39 -6.99
C GLU A 101 -15.77 15.72 -6.66
N VAL A 102 -14.55 15.69 -6.14
CA VAL A 102 -13.76 16.92 -5.90
C VAL A 102 -13.47 17.61 -7.22
N ALA A 103 -13.08 16.87 -8.25
CA ALA A 103 -12.81 17.43 -9.58
C ALA A 103 -14.07 18.07 -10.19
N GLU A 104 -15.25 17.49 -9.98
CA GLU A 104 -16.52 18.04 -10.47
C GLU A 104 -16.97 19.28 -9.67
N ALA A 105 -16.87 19.24 -8.34
CA ALA A 105 -17.14 20.39 -7.48
C ALA A 105 -16.20 21.58 -7.80
N ASN A 106 -14.93 21.29 -8.07
CA ASN A 106 -13.94 22.31 -8.47
C ASN A 106 -14.27 22.96 -9.82
N LYS A 107 -14.93 22.26 -10.75
CA LYS A 107 -15.41 22.87 -12.02
C LYS A 107 -16.52 23.88 -11.78
N LEU A 108 -17.38 23.62 -10.79
CA LEU A 108 -18.54 24.48 -10.50
C LEU A 108 -18.17 25.68 -9.62
N TYR A 109 -17.35 25.45 -8.60
CA TYR A 109 -17.07 26.41 -7.52
C TYR A 109 -15.65 27.00 -7.54
N GLY A 110 -14.77 26.47 -8.40
CA GLY A 110 -13.35 26.84 -8.46
C GLY A 110 -12.48 26.07 -7.47
N GLU A 111 -11.21 25.83 -7.85
CA GLU A 111 -10.21 25.18 -6.98
C GLU A 111 -9.72 26.14 -5.89
N SER A 112 -9.58 25.65 -4.67
CA SER A 112 -8.86 26.40 -3.63
C SER A 112 -7.36 26.44 -3.95
N GLU A 113 -6.68 27.55 -3.62
CA GLU A 113 -5.22 27.70 -3.87
C GLU A 113 -4.36 26.62 -3.20
N ASN A 114 -4.83 26.04 -2.09
CA ASN A 114 -4.15 24.96 -1.34
C ASN A 114 -4.70 23.56 -1.67
N ALA A 115 -5.50 23.41 -2.72
CA ALA A 115 -6.05 22.11 -3.08
C ALA A 115 -4.92 21.16 -3.52
N PHE A 116 -4.87 19.98 -2.92
CA PHE A 116 -3.93 18.94 -3.32
C PHE A 116 -4.33 18.41 -4.71
N LYS A 117 -3.50 18.67 -5.73
CA LYS A 117 -3.72 18.20 -7.10
C LYS A 117 -3.33 16.73 -7.21
N TYR A 118 -4.32 15.86 -7.20
CA TYR A 118 -4.07 14.43 -7.25
C TYR A 118 -3.54 13.95 -8.62
N ASP A 119 -3.89 14.63 -9.72
CA ASP A 119 -3.40 14.28 -11.07
C ASP A 119 -1.91 14.57 -11.23
N ASP A 120 -1.42 15.55 -10.48
CA ASP A 120 -0.01 15.93 -10.42
C ASP A 120 0.73 15.22 -9.28
N ALA A 121 0.03 14.39 -8.48
CA ALA A 121 0.65 13.68 -7.37
C ALA A 121 1.65 12.65 -7.92
N PRO A 122 2.92 12.70 -7.49
CA PRO A 122 3.90 11.71 -7.94
C PRO A 122 3.42 10.32 -7.53
N ASP A 123 3.64 9.34 -8.41
CA ASP A 123 3.38 7.95 -8.09
C ASP A 123 4.00 7.63 -6.73
N ARG A 124 3.24 6.96 -5.85
CA ARG A 124 3.73 6.63 -4.50
C ARG A 124 5.10 5.96 -4.65
N GLY A 125 6.14 6.67 -4.21
CA GLY A 125 7.51 6.32 -4.53
C GLY A 125 7.92 4.99 -3.93
N TRP A 126 8.92 4.36 -4.55
CA TRP A 126 9.58 3.21 -3.98
C TRP A 126 10.52 3.64 -2.85
N GLN A 127 10.84 2.74 -1.93
CA GLN A 127 11.81 3.00 -0.85
C GLN A 127 13.26 2.74 -1.31
N GLU A 128 13.57 2.96 -2.60
CA GLU A 128 14.94 2.92 -3.09
C GLU A 128 15.78 3.89 -2.23
N ASP A 129 16.95 3.44 -1.80
CA ASP A 129 17.90 4.16 -0.95
C ASP A 129 17.48 4.45 0.50
N LYS A 130 16.23 4.16 0.89
CA LYS A 130 15.78 4.28 2.29
C LYS A 130 15.77 2.94 3.01
N LYS A 131 15.21 1.92 2.35
CA LYS A 131 15.01 0.58 2.94
C LYS A 131 15.24 -0.55 1.93
N ASP A 132 15.17 -0.25 0.64
CA ASP A 132 15.49 -1.18 -0.41
C ASP A 132 16.85 -0.85 -1.05
N PHE A 133 17.79 -1.78 -0.90
CA PHE A 133 19.14 -1.73 -1.47
C PHE A 133 19.33 -2.73 -2.61
N THR A 134 18.28 -3.42 -3.06
CA THR A 134 18.38 -4.48 -4.11
C THR A 134 18.83 -3.95 -5.47
N HIS A 135 18.73 -2.65 -5.71
CA HIS A 135 19.23 -2.01 -6.93
C HIS A 135 20.77 -1.87 -6.96
N ARG A 136 21.46 -2.04 -5.82
CA ARG A 136 22.92 -1.94 -5.72
C ARG A 136 23.56 -3.30 -6.00
N GLU A 137 24.71 -3.30 -6.65
CA GLU A 137 25.50 -4.52 -6.85
C GLU A 137 25.96 -5.05 -5.49
N SER A 138 25.36 -6.17 -5.07
CA SER A 138 25.81 -6.94 -3.92
C SER A 138 26.88 -7.93 -4.38
N TYR A 139 28.00 -7.96 -3.68
CA TYR A 139 29.11 -8.88 -3.97
C TYR A 139 29.39 -9.76 -2.77
N ILE A 140 29.88 -10.98 -3.04
CA ILE A 140 30.29 -11.93 -2.01
C ILE A 140 31.59 -11.44 -1.40
N LYS A 141 31.60 -11.22 -0.08
CA LYS A 141 32.81 -10.80 0.63
C LYS A 141 33.74 -11.99 0.82
N TYR A 142 34.93 -11.92 0.23
CA TYR A 142 35.96 -12.94 0.45
C TYR A 142 36.93 -12.58 1.59
N HIS A 143 37.13 -11.28 1.87
CA HIS A 143 38.06 -10.78 2.88
C HIS A 143 37.52 -9.57 3.65
N GLU A 144 37.82 -9.49 4.94
CA GLU A 144 37.51 -8.34 5.79
C GLU A 144 38.77 -7.51 5.98
N PHE A 145 38.80 -6.29 5.43
CA PHE A 145 39.87 -5.34 5.67
C PHE A 145 39.47 -4.43 6.83
N PRO A 146 40.37 -4.18 7.80
CA PRO A 146 40.03 -3.42 9.01
C PRO A 146 39.73 -1.94 8.76
N ASP A 147 40.12 -1.39 7.60
CA ASP A 147 40.01 0.05 7.30
C ASP A 147 38.91 0.40 6.27
N ASP A 148 38.19 -0.59 5.73
CA ASP A 148 37.14 -0.37 4.72
C ASP A 148 35.78 -0.88 5.23
N ASP A 149 34.95 0.06 5.67
CA ASP A 149 33.55 -0.21 5.98
C ASP A 149 32.79 -0.45 4.67
N GLN A 150 32.53 -1.73 4.37
CA GLN A 150 31.82 -2.19 3.17
C GLN A 150 30.41 -2.65 3.52
N PRO A 151 29.41 -1.75 3.61
CA PRO A 151 28.07 -2.07 4.11
C PRO A 151 27.19 -2.87 3.12
N TYR A 152 27.66 -3.12 1.90
CA TYR A 152 26.89 -3.81 0.83
C TYR A 152 27.42 -5.21 0.48
N ALA A 153 28.41 -5.70 1.25
CA ALA A 153 28.94 -7.05 1.14
C ALA A 153 27.93 -8.07 1.72
N VAL A 154 27.69 -9.17 0.99
CA VAL A 154 26.88 -10.33 1.41
C VAL A 154 27.77 -11.47 1.88
#